data_AF-A0A962YPT2-F1
#
_entry.id   AF-A0A962YPT2-F1
#
_cell.length_a   1.000
_cell.length_b   1.000
_cell.length_c   1.000
_cell.angle_alpha   90.00
_cell.angle_beta   90.00
_cell.angle_gamma   90.00
#
_symmetry.space_group_name_H-M   'P 1'
#
loop_
_entity.id
_entity.type
_entity.pdbx_description
1 polymer ?
#
loop_
_entity_poly.entity_id
_entity_poly.type
_entity_poly.pdbx_seq_one_letter_code
_entity_poly.pdbx_strand_id
1 'polypeptide(L)'
;NAANDPQRKEMLAKVQAADYEQIAKDPKMVEFVRSVGKGLFGDNCAACHGGGGQGVVGLYPNLTDDDWLWGGSIDKIHETLMQGRRGFMPAFGQVLKPEQLDDVAEYVLTLSDEAPKSEASERGQAIFQGQVGGCYYCHGADAKGLPVLGSANLTDKIWTIANVPAQKTLQDKKAAIKEFVAKGVNNTRIMPAWQDRLSPTDVKLLAVYVYQLGGAQ
;
A
#
# COMPACT_ATOMS: atom_id res chain seq x y z
N ASN A 1 -2.61 -36.31 -9.21
CA ASN A 1 -2.36 -35.19 -8.25
C ASN A 1 -1.25 -34.30 -8.75
N ALA A 2 -1.55 -33.06 -9.14
CA ALA A 2 -0.59 -32.06 -9.61
C ALA A 2 0.52 -31.70 -8.57
N ALA A 3 0.36 -32.11 -7.30
CA ALA A 3 1.39 -32.00 -6.26
C ALA A 3 2.56 -33.00 -6.42
N ASN A 4 2.38 -34.09 -7.16
CA ASN A 4 3.37 -35.17 -7.31
C ASN A 4 4.06 -35.19 -8.68
N ASP A 5 3.89 -34.16 -9.50
CA ASP A 5 4.58 -34.03 -10.79
C ASP A 5 6.10 -33.80 -10.58
N PRO A 6 6.97 -34.70 -11.07
CA PRO A 6 8.43 -34.54 -10.96
C PRO A 6 8.95 -33.22 -11.56
N GLN A 7 8.36 -32.76 -12.68
CA GLN A 7 8.78 -31.52 -13.32
C GLN A 7 8.43 -30.31 -12.46
N ARG A 8 7.27 -30.36 -11.79
CA ARG A 8 6.86 -29.33 -10.83
C ARG A 8 7.81 -29.27 -9.62
N LYS A 9 8.21 -30.42 -9.09
CA LYS A 9 9.17 -30.51 -7.97
C LYS A 9 10.54 -29.98 -8.34
N GLU A 10 11.03 -30.32 -9.53
CA GLU A 10 12.30 -29.81 -10.04
C GLU A 10 12.28 -28.28 -10.20
N MET A 11 11.21 -27.74 -10.79
CA MET A 11 11.08 -26.29 -10.97
C MET A 11 10.95 -25.56 -9.63
N LEU A 12 10.23 -26.13 -8.66
CA LEU A 12 10.16 -25.58 -7.30
C LEU A 12 11.54 -25.49 -6.65
N ALA A 13 12.36 -26.54 -6.77
CA ALA A 13 13.72 -26.54 -6.25
C ALA A 13 14.61 -25.50 -6.94
N LYS A 14 14.46 -25.32 -8.26
CA LYS A 14 15.16 -24.27 -9.03
C LYS A 14 14.79 -22.87 -8.53
N VAL A 15 13.49 -22.57 -8.39
CA VAL A 15 13.02 -21.29 -7.88
C VAL A 15 13.46 -21.05 -6.43
N GLN A 16 13.48 -22.10 -5.61
CA GLN A 16 13.96 -22.00 -4.23
C GLN A 16 15.44 -21.61 -4.17
N ALA A 17 16.28 -22.18 -5.04
CA ALA A 17 17.71 -21.90 -5.08
C ALA A 17 18.09 -20.58 -5.78
N ALA A 18 17.28 -20.11 -6.73
CA ALA A 18 17.56 -18.91 -7.50
C ALA A 18 17.32 -17.62 -6.70
N ASP A 19 18.07 -16.55 -6.90
CA ASP A 19 17.69 -15.23 -6.38
C ASP A 19 16.53 -14.61 -7.18
N TYR A 20 16.02 -13.46 -6.72
CA TYR A 20 14.89 -12.80 -7.39
C TYR A 20 15.21 -12.32 -8.80
N GLU A 21 16.45 -11.90 -9.05
CA GLU A 21 16.89 -11.42 -10.36
C GLU A 21 16.96 -12.58 -11.36
N GLN A 22 17.47 -13.73 -10.92
CA GLN A 22 17.50 -14.97 -11.69
C GLN A 22 16.09 -15.45 -12.03
N ILE A 23 15.17 -15.43 -11.07
CA ILE A 23 13.76 -15.78 -11.31
C ILE A 23 13.14 -14.83 -12.32
N ALA A 24 13.36 -13.53 -12.20
CA ALA A 24 12.79 -12.51 -13.09
C ALA A 24 13.32 -12.63 -14.53
N LYS A 25 14.56 -13.09 -14.73
CA LYS A 25 15.20 -13.23 -16.04
C LYS A 25 14.92 -14.57 -16.74
N ASP A 26 14.42 -15.58 -16.04
CA ASP A 26 14.08 -16.89 -16.63
C ASP A 26 12.58 -16.99 -16.92
N PRO A 27 12.14 -16.96 -18.20
CA PRO A 27 10.72 -17.03 -18.57
C PRO A 27 10.01 -18.30 -18.05
N LYS A 28 10.73 -19.41 -17.90
CA LYS A 28 10.15 -20.67 -17.39
C LYS A 28 9.91 -20.57 -15.89
N MET A 29 10.82 -19.94 -15.14
CA MET A 29 10.61 -19.68 -13.72
C MET A 29 9.50 -18.67 -13.50
N VAL A 30 9.45 -17.60 -14.31
CA VAL A 30 8.37 -16.60 -14.30
C VAL A 30 7.01 -17.27 -14.50
N GLU A 31 6.87 -18.10 -15.53
CA GLU A 31 5.61 -18.79 -15.83
C GLU A 31 5.22 -19.78 -14.72
N PHE A 32 6.21 -20.50 -14.20
CA PHE A 32 5.99 -21.40 -13.06
C PHE A 32 5.51 -20.65 -11.82
N VAL A 33 6.18 -19.55 -11.46
CA VAL A 33 5.80 -18.70 -10.32
C VAL A 33 4.41 -18.13 -10.54
N ARG A 34 4.07 -17.66 -11.75
CA ARG A 34 2.73 -17.17 -12.06
C ARG A 34 1.66 -18.24 -11.83
N SER A 35 1.91 -19.46 -12.30
CA SER A 35 0.99 -20.58 -12.14
C SER A 35 0.78 -20.97 -10.67
N VAL A 36 1.87 -21.15 -9.92
CA VAL A 36 1.81 -21.57 -8.50
C VAL A 36 1.35 -20.43 -7.60
N GLY A 37 1.91 -19.23 -7.82
CA GLY A 37 1.63 -18.01 -7.09
C GLY A 37 0.16 -17.60 -7.18
N LYS A 38 -0.49 -17.78 -8.34
CA LYS A 38 -1.92 -17.53 -8.47
C LYS A 38 -2.77 -18.39 -7.53
N GLY A 39 -2.43 -19.67 -7.38
CA GLY A 39 -3.10 -20.57 -6.43
C GLY A 39 -2.86 -20.13 -4.99
N LEU A 40 -1.59 -19.94 -4.62
CA LEU A 40 -1.22 -19.47 -3.28
C LEU A 40 -1.91 -18.15 -2.91
N PHE A 41 -1.95 -17.20 -3.85
CA PHE A 41 -2.60 -15.91 -3.65
C PHE A 41 -4.11 -16.05 -3.52
N GLY A 42 -4.74 -16.90 -4.33
CA GLY A 42 -6.17 -17.23 -4.22
C GLY A 42 -6.54 -17.77 -2.85
N ASP A 43 -5.74 -18.71 -2.32
CA ASP A 43 -6.01 -19.38 -1.06
C ASP A 43 -5.76 -18.50 0.17
N ASN A 44 -4.81 -17.56 0.08
CA ASN A 44 -4.29 -16.84 1.25
C ASN A 44 -4.55 -15.33 1.23
N CYS A 45 -4.55 -14.70 0.05
CA CYS A 45 -4.49 -13.24 -0.06
C CYS A 45 -5.76 -12.63 -0.67
N ALA A 46 -6.43 -13.36 -1.57
CA ALA A 46 -7.53 -12.86 -2.38
C ALA A 46 -8.77 -12.42 -1.56
N ALA A 47 -8.96 -12.98 -0.36
CA ALA A 47 -10.06 -12.59 0.52
C ALA A 47 -10.00 -11.11 0.94
N CYS A 48 -8.79 -10.53 1.02
CA CYS A 48 -8.58 -9.13 1.35
C CYS A 48 -8.22 -8.31 0.11
N HIS A 49 -7.28 -8.79 -0.70
CA HIS A 49 -6.74 -8.04 -1.83
C HIS A 49 -7.52 -8.25 -3.14
N GLY A 50 -8.61 -9.03 -3.13
CA GLY A 50 -9.36 -9.39 -4.33
C GLY A 50 -8.62 -10.41 -5.20
N GLY A 51 -9.35 -11.17 -6.02
CA GLY A 51 -8.77 -12.28 -6.81
C GLY A 51 -7.71 -11.86 -7.83
N GLY A 52 -7.68 -10.59 -8.24
CA GLY A 52 -6.67 -10.02 -9.12
C GLY A 52 -5.66 -9.12 -8.42
N GLY A 53 -5.74 -8.95 -7.09
CA GLY A 53 -4.90 -8.01 -6.34
C GLY A 53 -5.41 -6.57 -6.33
N GLN A 54 -6.56 -6.27 -6.91
CA GLN A 54 -7.11 -4.91 -7.05
C GLN A 54 -7.46 -4.21 -5.72
N GLY A 55 -7.50 -4.95 -4.62
CA GLY A 55 -7.83 -4.44 -3.29
C GLY A 55 -9.27 -3.95 -3.15
N VAL A 56 -9.49 -3.19 -2.08
CA VAL A 56 -10.74 -2.48 -1.80
C VAL A 56 -10.35 -1.12 -1.23
N VAL A 57 -10.60 -0.04 -1.97
CA VAL A 57 -10.28 1.33 -1.55
C VAL A 57 -10.82 1.58 -0.14
N GLY A 58 -9.99 2.15 0.73
CA GLY A 58 -10.38 2.41 2.11
C GLY A 58 -10.22 1.22 3.07
N LEU A 59 -9.96 0.01 2.58
CA LEU A 59 -9.78 -1.20 3.41
C LEU A 59 -8.48 -1.94 3.13
N TYR A 60 -8.25 -2.34 1.87
CA TYR A 60 -7.12 -3.18 1.45
C TYR A 60 -6.43 -2.57 0.24
N PRO A 61 -5.09 -2.45 0.25
CA PRO A 61 -4.37 -1.81 -0.84
C PRO A 61 -4.53 -2.60 -2.14
N ASN A 62 -4.51 -1.84 -3.23
CA ASN A 62 -4.35 -2.37 -4.57
C ASN A 62 -2.89 -2.80 -4.74
N LEU A 63 -2.67 -4.02 -5.19
CA LEU A 63 -1.35 -4.62 -5.42
C LEU A 63 -0.98 -4.62 -6.90
N THR A 64 -1.82 -4.04 -7.75
CA THR A 64 -1.64 -3.97 -9.21
C THR A 64 -1.32 -2.56 -9.70
N ASP A 65 -1.14 -1.59 -8.80
CA ASP A 65 -0.70 -0.24 -9.14
C ASP A 65 0.73 0.02 -8.65
N ASP A 66 1.17 1.25 -8.89
CA ASP A 66 2.54 1.68 -8.64
C ASP A 66 2.72 2.33 -7.25
N ASP A 67 1.68 2.36 -6.39
CA ASP A 67 1.75 2.95 -5.04
C ASP A 67 2.05 1.90 -3.97
N TRP A 68 3.29 1.92 -3.48
CA TRP A 68 3.78 0.98 -2.49
C TRP A 68 4.15 1.67 -1.18
N LEU A 69 3.21 1.68 -0.22
CA LEU A 69 3.40 2.28 1.11
C LEU A 69 4.69 1.83 1.81
N TRP A 70 5.09 0.57 1.66
CA TRP A 70 6.28 -0.01 2.33
C TRP A 70 7.42 -0.36 1.34
N GLY A 71 7.34 0.17 0.11
CA GLY A 71 8.27 -0.10 -0.99
C GLY A 71 7.87 -1.29 -1.87
N GLY A 72 8.02 -1.11 -3.19
CA GLY A 72 7.56 -2.07 -4.21
C GLY A 72 8.59 -3.06 -4.74
N SER A 73 9.86 -2.97 -4.30
CA SER A 73 10.87 -3.97 -4.66
C SER A 73 10.49 -5.36 -4.12
N ILE A 74 10.87 -6.43 -4.81
CA ILE A 74 10.59 -7.82 -4.39
C ILE A 74 11.04 -8.08 -2.94
N ASP A 75 12.20 -7.56 -2.51
CA ASP A 75 12.68 -7.72 -1.14
C ASP A 75 11.75 -7.07 -0.11
N LYS A 76 11.20 -5.89 -0.40
CA LYS A 76 10.24 -5.19 0.46
C LYS A 76 8.87 -5.85 0.50
N ILE A 77 8.44 -6.43 -0.61
CA ILE A 77 7.24 -7.26 -0.66
C ILE A 77 7.46 -8.53 0.19
N HIS A 78 8.61 -9.20 0.05
CA HIS A 78 8.95 -10.36 0.86
C HIS A 78 8.99 -10.02 2.36
N GLU A 79 9.65 -8.92 2.73
CA GLU A 79 9.70 -8.44 4.12
C GLU A 79 8.28 -8.22 4.67
N THR A 80 7.41 -7.58 3.87
CA THR A 80 6.00 -7.36 4.21
C THR A 80 5.24 -8.68 4.41
N LEU A 81 5.45 -9.66 3.53
CA LEU A 81 4.82 -10.98 3.65
C LEU A 81 5.30 -11.72 4.91
N MET A 82 6.61 -11.68 5.18
CA MET A 82 7.20 -12.38 6.33
C MET A 82 6.73 -11.77 7.65
N GLN A 83 6.91 -10.46 7.81
CA GLN A 83 6.78 -9.78 9.10
C GLN A 83 5.42 -9.13 9.32
N GLY A 84 4.59 -9.05 8.27
CA GLY A 84 3.38 -8.25 8.29
C GLY A 84 3.67 -6.75 8.32
N ARG A 85 2.61 -5.95 8.30
CA ARG A 85 2.68 -4.48 8.42
C ARG A 85 1.50 -3.97 9.24
N ARG A 86 1.71 -2.86 9.94
CA ARG A 86 0.67 -2.17 10.69
C ARG A 86 0.70 -0.69 10.33
N GLY A 87 -0.38 -0.22 9.74
CA GLY A 87 -0.54 1.21 9.45
C GLY A 87 -0.73 2.00 10.74
N PHE A 88 -0.12 3.17 10.80
CA PHE A 88 -0.29 4.10 11.91
C PHE A 88 -0.38 5.55 11.41
N MET A 89 -1.41 6.25 11.83
CA MET A 89 -1.59 7.68 11.70
C MET A 89 -2.34 8.17 12.95
N PRO A 90 -1.80 9.12 13.73
CA PRO A 90 -2.50 9.65 14.89
C PRO A 90 -3.89 10.21 14.54
N ALA A 91 -4.82 10.09 15.47
CA ALA A 91 -6.13 10.72 15.34
C ALA A 91 -6.01 12.22 15.70
N PHE A 92 -6.32 13.10 14.75
CA PHE A 92 -6.21 14.55 14.98
C PHE A 92 -7.51 15.20 15.44
N GLY A 93 -8.61 14.45 15.53
CA GLY A 93 -9.94 14.99 15.88
C GLY A 93 -10.05 15.63 17.27
N GLN A 94 -9.11 15.32 18.17
CA GLN A 94 -9.02 15.92 19.51
C GLN A 94 -7.86 16.93 19.64
N VAL A 95 -7.03 17.05 18.61
CA VAL A 95 -5.84 17.92 18.59
C VAL A 95 -6.12 19.18 17.78
N LEU A 96 -6.76 19.02 16.63
CA LEU A 96 -7.11 20.09 15.71
C LEU A 96 -8.58 20.45 15.87
N LYS A 97 -8.88 21.75 15.78
CA LYS A 97 -10.27 22.24 15.70
C LYS A 97 -10.91 21.80 14.38
N PRO A 98 -12.25 21.73 14.29
CA PRO A 98 -12.95 21.36 13.06
C PRO A 98 -12.51 22.17 11.83
N GLU A 99 -12.26 23.46 12.01
CA GLU A 99 -11.84 24.38 10.92
C GLU A 99 -10.40 24.10 10.49
N GLN A 100 -9.52 23.74 11.44
CA GLN A 100 -8.13 23.36 11.14
C GLN A 100 -8.07 22.02 10.38
N LEU A 101 -8.98 21.09 10.68
CA LEU A 101 -9.10 19.86 9.92
C LEU A 101 -9.60 20.13 8.48
N ASP A 102 -10.51 21.09 8.30
CA ASP A 102 -10.91 21.52 6.95
C ASP A 102 -9.73 22.14 6.20
N ASP A 103 -8.97 23.04 6.83
CA ASP A 103 -7.81 23.69 6.24
C ASP A 103 -6.75 22.65 5.79
N VAL A 104 -6.43 21.67 6.65
CA VAL A 104 -5.48 20.58 6.32
C VAL A 104 -6.02 19.70 5.20
N ALA A 105 -7.30 19.32 5.25
CA ALA A 105 -7.91 18.50 4.21
C ALA A 105 -7.88 19.21 2.84
N GLU A 106 -8.11 20.52 2.83
CA GLU A 106 -8.01 21.33 1.62
C GLU A 106 -6.58 21.42 1.10
N TYR A 107 -5.59 21.63 1.98
CA TYR A 107 -4.18 21.58 1.60
C TYR A 107 -3.79 20.24 0.97
N VAL A 108 -4.20 19.11 1.57
CA VAL A 108 -3.91 17.78 1.03
C VAL A 108 -4.51 17.59 -0.37
N LEU A 109 -5.70 18.12 -0.65
CA LEU A 109 -6.25 18.08 -2.00
C LEU A 109 -5.44 18.90 -3.01
N THR A 110 -4.80 20.00 -2.58
CA THR A 110 -3.93 20.77 -3.48
C THR A 110 -2.64 20.04 -3.84
N LEU A 111 -2.18 19.09 -3.01
CA LEU A 111 -0.95 18.33 -3.26
C LEU A 111 -1.07 17.37 -4.46
N SER A 112 -2.29 16.89 -4.73
CA SER A 112 -2.61 15.97 -5.83
C SER A 112 -3.37 16.65 -6.99
N ASP A 113 -3.39 17.98 -7.05
CA ASP A 113 -4.17 18.77 -8.02
C ASP A 113 -5.69 18.51 -8.00
N GLU A 114 -6.24 18.06 -6.87
CA GLU A 114 -7.68 17.81 -6.70
C GLU A 114 -8.46 19.07 -6.31
N ALA A 115 -7.75 20.13 -5.91
CA ALA A 115 -8.30 21.44 -5.56
C ALA A 115 -7.32 22.57 -5.93
N PRO A 116 -7.82 23.77 -6.30
CA PRO A 116 -6.97 24.95 -6.45
C PRO A 116 -6.46 25.43 -5.08
N LYS A 117 -5.33 26.16 -5.09
CA LYS A 117 -4.84 26.86 -3.90
C LYS A 117 -5.83 27.93 -3.44
N SER A 118 -5.93 28.08 -2.12
CA SER A 118 -6.79 29.01 -1.42
C SER A 118 -6.14 29.47 -0.11
N GLU A 119 -6.67 30.52 0.52
CA GLU A 119 -6.23 30.94 1.87
C GLU A 119 -6.38 29.80 2.91
N ALA A 120 -7.39 28.93 2.74
CA ALA A 120 -7.57 27.75 3.60
C ALA A 120 -6.45 26.73 3.40
N SER A 121 -6.06 26.47 2.14
CA SER A 121 -4.93 25.60 1.85
C SER A 121 -3.58 26.14 2.39
N GLU A 122 -3.40 27.46 2.44
CA GLU A 122 -2.19 28.07 3.02
C GLU A 122 -2.13 27.88 4.54
N ARG A 123 -3.27 28.06 5.23
CA ARG A 123 -3.39 27.72 6.66
C ARG A 123 -3.17 26.23 6.89
N GLY A 124 -3.71 25.38 6.02
CA GLY A 124 -3.53 23.93 6.05
C GLY A 124 -2.06 23.53 5.90
N GLN A 125 -1.34 24.18 4.98
CA GLN A 125 0.10 23.99 4.81
C GLN A 125 0.87 24.34 6.08
N ALA A 126 0.54 25.47 6.72
CA ALA A 126 1.17 25.87 7.98
C ALA A 126 0.93 24.86 9.11
N ILE A 127 -0.25 24.22 9.15
CA ILE A 127 -0.54 23.13 10.10
C ILE A 127 0.25 21.86 9.75
N PHE A 128 0.28 21.49 8.47
CA PHE A 128 0.96 20.30 7.97
C PHE A 128 2.47 20.32 8.28
N GLN A 129 3.10 21.48 8.06
CA GLN A 129 4.53 21.73 8.30
C GLN A 129 4.83 22.16 9.74
N GLY A 130 3.80 22.59 10.48
CA GLY A 130 3.94 23.08 11.85
C GLY A 130 3.93 21.96 12.88
N GLN A 131 4.30 22.29 14.12
CA GLN A 131 4.38 21.31 15.22
C GLN A 131 3.01 20.80 15.68
N VAL A 132 1.95 21.59 15.50
CA VAL A 132 0.59 21.23 15.95
C VAL A 132 0.02 20.08 15.10
N GLY A 133 0.16 20.16 13.77
CA GLY A 133 -0.24 19.08 12.87
C GLY A 133 0.86 18.02 12.74
N GLY A 134 2.11 18.44 12.61
CA GLY A 134 3.27 17.54 12.55
C GLY A 134 3.19 16.50 11.41
N CYS A 135 2.36 16.74 10.39
CA CYS A 135 2.06 15.77 9.36
C CYS A 135 3.32 15.42 8.56
N TYR A 136 4.19 16.41 8.35
CA TYR A 136 5.46 16.26 7.65
C TYR A 136 6.44 15.28 8.32
N TYR A 137 6.32 15.03 9.63
CA TYR A 137 7.20 14.06 10.32
C TYR A 137 7.02 12.64 9.78
N CYS A 138 5.81 12.32 9.31
CA CYS A 138 5.49 11.01 8.75
C CYS A 138 5.38 11.04 7.23
N HIS A 139 4.80 12.11 6.65
CA HIS A 139 4.58 12.21 5.21
C HIS A 139 5.72 12.92 4.45
N GLY A 140 6.75 13.40 5.15
CA GLY A 140 7.82 14.19 4.55
C GLY A 140 7.43 15.65 4.33
N ALA A 141 8.44 16.52 4.24
CA ALA A 141 8.21 17.95 3.97
C ALA A 141 7.66 18.20 2.56
N ASP A 142 7.95 17.30 1.61
CA ASP A 142 7.43 17.29 0.25
C ASP A 142 6.15 16.44 0.11
N ALA A 143 5.63 15.93 1.22
CA ALA A 143 4.43 15.10 1.30
C ALA A 143 4.46 13.79 0.48
N LYS A 144 5.64 13.30 0.09
CA LYS A 144 5.80 12.07 -0.70
C LYS A 144 5.69 10.77 0.09
N GLY A 145 5.49 10.86 1.40
CA GLY A 145 5.49 9.69 2.27
C GLY A 145 6.90 9.21 2.60
N LEU A 146 6.96 8.30 3.56
CA LEU A 146 8.16 7.66 4.06
C LEU A 146 7.92 6.15 4.06
N PRO A 147 8.51 5.40 3.11
CA PRO A 147 8.27 3.96 3.01
C PRO A 147 8.64 3.17 4.27
N VAL A 148 9.60 3.67 5.05
CA VAL A 148 9.99 3.08 6.34
C VAL A 148 8.88 3.15 7.39
N LEU A 149 7.92 4.06 7.24
CA LEU A 149 6.76 4.22 8.12
C LEU A 149 5.46 3.70 7.49
N GLY A 150 5.46 3.32 6.22
CA GLY A 150 4.23 2.96 5.52
C GLY A 150 3.32 4.15 5.24
N SER A 151 3.84 5.38 5.28
CA SER A 151 3.03 6.58 5.09
C SER A 151 2.81 6.85 3.60
N ALA A 152 1.58 7.20 3.26
CA ALA A 152 1.18 7.44 1.88
C ALA A 152 1.86 8.66 1.27
N ASN A 153 2.15 8.56 -0.02
CA ASN A 153 2.42 9.71 -0.87
C ASN A 153 1.12 10.50 -1.04
N LEU A 154 1.12 11.77 -0.62
CA LEU A 154 -0.04 12.66 -0.71
C LEU A 154 -0.02 13.53 -1.96
N THR A 155 0.96 13.34 -2.86
CA THR A 155 1.16 14.15 -4.08
C THR A 155 0.79 13.41 -5.36
N ASP A 156 0.62 12.09 -5.30
CA ASP A 156 0.13 11.33 -6.45
C ASP A 156 -1.41 11.36 -6.50
N LYS A 157 -1.96 10.68 -7.50
CA LYS A 157 -3.41 10.57 -7.71
C LYS A 157 -3.94 9.19 -7.33
N ILE A 158 -3.16 8.40 -6.58
CA ILE A 158 -3.48 7.05 -6.18
C ILE A 158 -4.04 7.08 -4.76
N TRP A 159 -5.37 7.16 -4.69
CA TRP A 159 -6.09 7.35 -3.45
C TRP A 159 -6.48 6.02 -2.80
N THR A 160 -5.50 5.29 -2.25
CA THR A 160 -5.71 3.95 -1.66
C THR A 160 -6.46 3.98 -0.32
N ILE A 161 -6.46 5.12 0.37
CA ILE A 161 -7.01 5.26 1.72
C ILE A 161 -8.32 6.06 1.76
N ALA A 162 -8.30 7.33 1.35
CA ALA A 162 -9.50 8.14 1.23
C ALA A 162 -10.03 8.01 -0.19
N ASN A 163 -11.27 7.57 -0.41
CA ASN A 163 -11.81 7.35 -1.75
C ASN A 163 -12.18 8.66 -2.48
N VAL A 164 -11.20 9.54 -2.68
CA VAL A 164 -11.34 10.88 -3.28
C VAL A 164 -11.82 10.82 -4.74
N PRO A 165 -11.32 9.92 -5.62
CA PRO A 165 -11.77 9.85 -7.01
C PRO A 165 -13.25 9.47 -7.17
N ALA A 166 -13.83 8.76 -6.20
CA ALA A 166 -15.25 8.41 -6.22
C ALA A 166 -16.18 9.58 -5.81
N GLN A 167 -15.64 10.65 -5.23
CA GLN A 167 -16.44 11.79 -4.77
C GLN A 167 -16.74 12.77 -5.91
N LYS A 168 -17.99 13.25 -5.95
CA LYS A 168 -18.47 14.10 -7.06
C LYS A 168 -18.18 15.58 -6.87
N THR A 169 -18.08 16.04 -5.62
CA THR A 169 -17.87 17.45 -5.30
C THR A 169 -16.58 17.66 -4.52
N LEU A 170 -16.02 18.87 -4.61
CA LEU A 170 -14.86 19.25 -3.81
C LEU A 170 -15.15 19.16 -2.30
N GLN A 171 -16.38 19.46 -1.88
CA GLN A 171 -16.77 19.36 -0.47
C GLN A 171 -16.77 17.91 0.01
N ASP A 172 -17.26 16.97 -0.81
CA ASP A 172 -17.25 15.55 -0.46
C ASP A 172 -15.82 14.99 -0.39
N LYS A 173 -14.95 15.40 -1.32
CA LYS A 173 -13.51 15.07 -1.29
C LYS A 173 -12.85 15.56 0.00
N LYS A 174 -13.10 16.82 0.36
CA LYS A 174 -12.57 17.43 1.59
C LYS A 174 -13.11 16.72 2.83
N ALA A 175 -14.40 16.41 2.86
CA ALA A 175 -15.03 15.68 3.96
C ALA A 175 -14.41 14.29 4.17
N ALA A 176 -14.13 13.55 3.09
CA ALA A 176 -13.49 12.24 3.17
C ALA A 176 -12.08 12.32 3.80
N ILE A 177 -11.27 13.30 3.40
CA ILE A 177 -9.93 13.50 3.98
C ILE A 177 -10.04 13.99 5.42
N LYS A 178 -10.90 14.97 5.70
CA LYS A 178 -11.14 15.49 7.05
C LYS A 178 -11.53 14.38 8.01
N GLU A 179 -12.46 13.52 7.62
CA GLU A 179 -12.89 12.38 8.43
C GLU A 179 -11.73 11.41 8.68
N PHE A 180 -10.94 11.13 7.66
CA PHE A 180 -9.77 10.25 7.77
C PHE A 180 -8.72 10.84 8.73
N VAL A 181 -8.35 12.11 8.56
CA VAL A 181 -7.38 12.81 9.43
C VAL A 181 -7.89 12.89 10.88
N ALA A 182 -9.20 13.15 11.06
CA ALA A 182 -9.79 13.22 12.39
C ALA A 182 -9.74 11.88 13.13
N LYS A 183 -10.01 10.77 12.44
CA LYS A 183 -10.03 9.42 13.00
C LYS A 183 -8.64 8.79 13.11
N GLY A 184 -7.75 9.10 12.18
CA GLY A 184 -6.44 8.47 12.03
C GLY A 184 -6.54 6.96 11.73
N VAL A 185 -5.40 6.29 11.85
CA VAL A 185 -5.23 4.84 11.73
C VAL A 185 -4.49 4.37 12.97
N ASN A 186 -5.13 3.60 13.85
CA ASN A 186 -4.47 3.04 15.02
C ASN A 186 -4.65 1.52 15.02
N ASN A 187 -3.75 0.81 14.32
CA ASN A 187 -3.78 -0.65 14.19
C ASN A 187 -5.09 -1.20 13.59
N THR A 188 -5.84 -0.39 12.86
CA THR A 188 -7.06 -0.82 12.15
C THR A 188 -6.76 -1.34 10.74
N ARG A 189 -5.54 -1.07 10.23
CA ARG A 189 -5.04 -1.55 8.95
C ARG A 189 -3.84 -2.45 9.18
N ILE A 190 -4.07 -3.76 9.13
CA ILE A 190 -3.07 -4.77 9.44
C ILE A 190 -2.93 -5.72 8.25
N MET A 191 -1.70 -5.83 7.78
CA MET A 191 -1.26 -6.94 6.94
C MET A 191 -0.67 -8.00 7.89
N PRO A 192 -1.25 -9.22 7.99
CA PRO A 192 -0.77 -10.24 8.91
C PRO A 192 0.55 -10.87 8.45
N ALA A 193 1.44 -11.19 9.40
CA ALA A 193 2.64 -11.96 9.11
C ALA A 193 2.29 -13.37 8.59
N TRP A 194 2.98 -13.81 7.54
CA TRP A 194 2.77 -15.13 6.93
C TRP A 194 3.88 -16.14 7.26
N GLN A 195 4.97 -15.70 7.88
CA GLN A 195 6.10 -16.57 8.22
C GLN A 195 5.72 -17.79 9.08
N ASP A 196 4.64 -17.70 9.86
CA ASP A 196 4.16 -18.79 10.73
C ASP A 196 3.07 -19.65 10.06
N ARG A 197 2.64 -19.29 8.84
CA ARG A 197 1.53 -19.93 8.11
C ARG A 197 1.95 -20.56 6.78
N LEU A 198 2.97 -19.98 6.14
CA LEU A 198 3.46 -20.38 4.83
C LEU A 198 4.93 -20.75 4.94
N SER A 199 5.37 -21.68 4.08
CA SER A 199 6.80 -22.00 4.01
C SER A 199 7.59 -20.81 3.46
N PRO A 200 8.90 -20.69 3.76
CA PRO A 200 9.74 -19.66 3.16
C PRO A 200 9.70 -19.66 1.62
N THR A 201 9.56 -20.85 1.02
CA THR A 201 9.43 -21.00 -0.43
C THR A 201 8.08 -20.46 -0.93
N ASP A 202 6.98 -20.70 -0.22
CA ASP A 202 5.66 -20.15 -0.60
C ASP A 202 5.65 -18.62 -0.48
N VAL A 203 6.25 -18.07 0.58
CA VAL A 203 6.38 -16.62 0.75
C VAL A 203 7.23 -16.02 -0.37
N LYS A 204 8.32 -16.68 -0.77
CA LYS A 204 9.15 -16.28 -1.91
C LYS A 204 8.37 -16.27 -3.23
N LEU A 205 7.61 -17.33 -3.50
CA LEU A 205 6.74 -17.42 -4.68
C LEU A 205 5.69 -16.31 -4.69
N LEU A 206 5.05 -16.06 -3.55
CA LEU A 206 4.09 -14.96 -3.40
C LEU A 206 4.73 -13.59 -3.60
N ALA A 207 5.95 -13.35 -3.09
CA ALA A 207 6.63 -12.08 -3.26
C ALA A 207 6.87 -11.77 -4.74
N VAL A 208 7.36 -12.75 -5.51
CA VAL A 208 7.57 -12.61 -6.94
C VAL A 208 6.23 -12.48 -7.68
N TYR A 209 5.21 -13.26 -7.30
CA TYR A 209 3.88 -13.16 -7.91
C TYR A 209 3.24 -11.78 -7.71
N VAL A 210 3.27 -11.25 -6.49
CA VAL A 210 2.75 -9.92 -6.16
C VAL A 210 3.53 -8.83 -6.89
N TYR A 211 4.86 -8.96 -6.98
CA TYR A 211 5.67 -8.06 -7.80
C TYR A 211 5.26 -8.07 -9.27
N GLN A 212 4.86 -9.22 -9.82
CA GLN A 212 4.37 -9.32 -11.20
C GLN A 212 2.97 -8.68 -11.41
N LEU A 213 2.20 -8.44 -10.35
CA LEU A 213 0.88 -7.81 -10.45
C LEU A 213 0.97 -6.30 -10.67
N GLY A 214 1.87 -5.62 -9.97
CA GLY A 214 1.98 -4.15 -10.00
C GLY A 214 3.39 -3.59 -9.95
N GLY A 215 4.41 -4.40 -9.66
CA GLY A 215 5.81 -3.95 -9.49
C GLY A 215 6.73 -4.18 -10.68
N ALA A 216 6.23 -4.68 -11.82
CA ALA A 216 7.05 -5.03 -12.98
C ALA A 216 7.49 -3.83 -13.86
N GLN A 217 7.78 -2.67 -13.26
CA GLN A 217 8.28 -1.48 -13.96
C GLN A 217 9.74 -1.20 -13.62
#